data_AF-A0A376FFX6-F1
#
_entry.id   AF-A0A376FFX6-F1
#
_cell.length_a   1.000
_cell.length_b   1.000
_cell.length_c   1.000
_cell.angle_alpha   90.00
_cell.angle_beta   90.00
_cell.angle_gamma   90.00
#
_symmetry.space_group_name_H-M   'P 1'
#
loop_
_entity.id
_entity.type
_entity.pdbx_description
1 polymer ?
#
loop_
_entity_poly.entity_id
_entity_poly.type
_entity_poly.pdbx_seq_one_letter_code
_entity_poly.pdbx_strand_id
1 'polypeptide(L)'
;MSLAFLPDLKTESTTPSGLPNFYQHKPDTDAKAIPGYTPRDYLTHWLSQWVRDYGIDGFRVDTAKHVELAAWQQLKDQASQALAAWKGANPDKKLDNAPFWMTGESWGHGVMQSDYYRHGFDAMINFDYQEQAAKAVDCLADMDLTWQQMAEKLQSFNVLSYLSSHDTRLFREGGQRAAELLLLAPGSVQIYYGDESERPFGPTGSDPLQGTRSDMNWQDVTGKQALTVGPLANAGPVPRPPSGDR
;
A
#
# COMPACT_ATOMS: atom_id res chain seq x y z
N MET A 1 -18.47 -8.36 11.24
CA MET A 1 -19.47 -7.73 10.33
C MET A 1 -18.77 -7.65 8.99
N SER A 2 -19.21 -8.40 7.97
CA SER A 2 -18.48 -8.54 6.71
C SER A 2 -18.42 -7.23 5.92
N LEU A 3 -17.23 -6.78 5.53
CA LEU A 3 -17.06 -5.69 4.57
C LEU A 3 -17.41 -6.20 3.17
N ALA A 4 -18.41 -5.59 2.53
CA ALA A 4 -18.70 -5.78 1.09
C ALA A 4 -18.70 -7.24 0.59
N PHE A 5 -19.40 -8.14 1.28
CA PHE A 5 -19.54 -9.57 0.93
C PHE A 5 -18.27 -10.42 1.10
N LEU A 6 -17.22 -9.90 1.76
CA LEU A 6 -16.04 -10.68 2.11
C LEU A 6 -16.30 -11.62 3.29
N PRO A 7 -15.60 -12.76 3.37
CA PRO A 7 -15.65 -13.63 4.56
C PRO A 7 -15.30 -12.87 5.83
N ASP A 8 -16.10 -13.06 6.89
CA ASP A 8 -15.86 -12.46 8.21
C ASP A 8 -14.81 -13.29 8.97
N LEU A 9 -13.54 -12.90 8.86
CA LEU A 9 -12.44 -13.51 9.62
C LEU A 9 -12.42 -12.91 11.03
N LYS A 10 -12.76 -13.73 12.03
CA LYS A 10 -12.88 -13.29 13.43
C LYS A 10 -11.52 -13.12 14.11
N THR A 11 -10.78 -12.06 13.76
CA THR A 11 -9.46 -11.73 14.32
C THR A 11 -9.51 -11.39 15.80
N GLU A 12 -10.67 -11.00 16.33
CA GLU A 12 -10.94 -10.80 17.75
C GLU A 12 -11.03 -12.10 18.56
N SER A 13 -11.21 -13.25 17.89
CA SER A 13 -11.34 -14.54 18.58
C SER A 13 -10.03 -14.95 19.23
N THR A 14 -10.09 -15.27 20.52
CA THR A 14 -8.98 -15.82 21.31
C THR A 14 -8.98 -17.35 21.33
N THR A 15 -9.91 -17.99 20.64
CA THR A 15 -10.02 -19.46 20.60
C THR A 15 -9.14 -20.02 19.48
N PRO A 16 -8.32 -21.05 19.75
CA PRO A 16 -7.59 -21.74 18.70
C PRO A 16 -8.55 -22.26 17.63
N SER A 17 -8.27 -21.93 16.36
CA SER A 17 -9.20 -22.20 15.26
C SER A 17 -8.82 -23.43 14.41
N GLY A 18 -7.59 -23.93 14.58
CA GLY A 18 -7.02 -24.92 13.66
C GLY A 18 -6.83 -24.34 12.26
N LEU A 19 -6.54 -25.19 11.28
CA LEU A 19 -6.39 -24.74 9.91
C LEU A 19 -7.77 -24.44 9.31
N PRO A 20 -7.98 -23.29 8.61
CA PRO A 20 -9.25 -23.01 7.94
C PRO A 20 -9.62 -24.13 6.95
N ASN A 21 -10.91 -24.49 6.87
CA ASN A 21 -11.40 -25.59 6.03
C ASN A 21 -10.93 -25.50 4.57
N PHE A 22 -10.85 -24.29 4.01
CA PHE A 22 -10.35 -24.06 2.65
C PHE A 22 -8.91 -24.56 2.44
N TYR A 23 -8.04 -24.45 3.44
CA TYR A 23 -6.65 -24.90 3.35
C TYR A 23 -6.49 -26.38 3.70
N GLN A 24 -7.38 -26.97 4.51
CA GLN A 24 -7.34 -28.39 4.85
C GLN A 24 -7.37 -29.32 3.63
N HIS A 25 -7.98 -28.85 2.53
CA HIS A 25 -8.12 -29.62 1.29
C HIS A 25 -7.25 -29.11 0.14
N LYS A 26 -6.23 -28.29 0.44
CA LYS A 26 -5.30 -27.73 -0.56
C LYS A 26 -3.87 -28.20 -0.33
N PRO A 27 -3.51 -29.40 -0.80
CA PRO A 27 -2.21 -30.00 -0.54
C PRO A 27 -1.03 -29.29 -1.23
N ASP A 28 -1.33 -28.44 -2.21
CA ASP A 28 -0.40 -27.60 -2.95
C ASP A 28 -0.05 -26.28 -2.22
N THR A 29 -0.55 -26.11 -1.00
CA THR A 29 -0.19 -24.99 -0.12
C THR A 29 0.73 -25.44 1.01
N ASP A 30 1.60 -24.54 1.46
CA ASP A 30 2.43 -24.76 2.65
C ASP A 30 1.67 -24.55 3.97
N ALA A 31 0.35 -24.39 3.92
CA ALA A 31 -0.47 -24.12 5.09
C ALA A 31 -0.52 -25.35 6.02
N LYS A 32 0.06 -25.22 7.22
CA LYS A 32 0.05 -26.25 8.26
C LYS A 32 -0.75 -25.78 9.48
N ALA A 33 -1.42 -26.71 10.15
CA ALA A 33 -2.04 -26.44 11.44
C ALA A 33 -0.94 -26.21 12.48
N ILE A 34 -1.01 -25.08 13.19
CA ILE A 34 -0.10 -24.72 14.26
C ILE A 34 -0.88 -24.80 15.59
N PRO A 35 -0.47 -25.66 16.53
CA PRO A 35 -1.17 -25.82 17.80
C PRO A 35 -1.34 -24.48 18.54
N GLY A 36 -2.56 -24.21 18.99
CA GLY A 36 -2.89 -23.01 19.78
C GLY A 36 -3.13 -21.73 18.98
N TYR A 37 -2.88 -21.71 17.67
CA TYR A 37 -3.07 -20.50 16.87
C TYR A 37 -4.54 -20.10 16.74
N THR A 38 -4.83 -18.85 17.08
CA THR A 38 -6.08 -18.14 16.81
C THR A 38 -6.14 -17.69 15.34
N PRO A 39 -7.30 -17.22 14.83
CA PRO A 39 -7.38 -16.68 13.47
C PRO A 39 -6.37 -15.56 13.21
N ARG A 40 -6.16 -14.67 14.19
CA ARG A 40 -5.17 -13.59 14.14
C ARG A 40 -3.75 -14.13 14.01
N ASP A 41 -3.40 -15.12 14.81
CA ASP A 41 -2.05 -15.71 14.81
C ASP A 41 -1.71 -16.31 13.45
N TYR A 42 -2.65 -17.02 12.82
CA TYR A 42 -2.44 -17.54 11.46
C TYR A 42 -2.21 -16.42 10.46
N LEU A 43 -3.04 -15.38 10.46
CA LEU A 43 -2.92 -14.28 9.51
C LEU A 43 -1.59 -13.52 9.67
N THR A 44 -1.23 -13.14 10.91
CA THR A 44 0.03 -12.41 11.13
C THR A 44 1.24 -13.28 10.86
N HIS A 45 1.17 -14.58 11.18
CA HIS A 45 2.23 -15.53 10.88
C HIS A 45 2.45 -15.69 9.38
N TRP A 46 1.39 -15.96 8.61
CA TRP A 46 1.49 -16.15 7.17
C TRP A 46 1.99 -14.89 6.47
N LEU A 47 1.49 -13.71 6.84
CA LEU A 47 1.98 -12.44 6.29
C LEU A 47 3.47 -12.24 6.62
N SER A 48 3.88 -12.48 7.87
CA SER A 48 5.28 -12.34 8.27
C SER A 48 6.18 -13.41 7.65
N GLN A 49 5.64 -14.55 7.23
CA GLN A 49 6.38 -15.58 6.50
C GLN A 49 6.83 -15.07 5.12
N TRP A 50 5.98 -14.32 4.41
CA TRP A 50 6.39 -13.64 3.16
C TRP A 50 7.58 -12.70 3.37
N VAL A 51 7.58 -11.97 4.49
CA VAL A 51 8.71 -11.11 4.87
C VAL A 51 9.97 -11.95 5.12
N ARG A 52 9.83 -13.06 5.85
CA ARG A 52 10.93 -13.96 6.20
C ARG A 52 11.56 -14.63 4.98
N ASP A 53 10.76 -14.96 3.98
CA ASP A 53 11.22 -15.73 2.82
C ASP A 53 11.75 -14.82 1.71
N TYR A 54 11.09 -13.68 1.49
CA TYR A 54 11.35 -12.82 0.33
C TYR A 54 11.95 -11.45 0.68
N GLY A 55 12.02 -11.09 1.96
CA GLY A 55 12.60 -9.81 2.37
C GLY A 55 11.72 -8.61 2.05
N ILE A 56 10.40 -8.77 2.03
CA ILE A 56 9.47 -7.66 1.84
C ILE A 56 9.70 -6.60 2.93
N ASP A 57 10.05 -5.38 2.54
CA ASP A 57 10.43 -4.33 3.49
C ASP A 57 9.26 -3.63 4.19
N GLY A 58 8.01 -3.89 3.76
CA GLY A 58 6.86 -3.25 4.36
C GLY A 58 5.49 -3.73 3.90
N PHE A 59 4.45 -3.28 4.61
CA PHE A 59 3.05 -3.52 4.24
C PHE A 59 2.25 -2.23 4.11
N ARG A 60 1.42 -2.17 3.06
CA ARG A 60 0.24 -1.29 2.99
C ARG A 60 -0.96 -2.10 3.46
N VAL A 61 -1.49 -1.75 4.62
CA VAL A 61 -2.65 -2.40 5.23
C VAL A 61 -3.91 -1.78 4.65
N ASP A 62 -4.64 -2.61 3.92
CA ASP A 62 -5.97 -2.28 3.42
C ASP A 62 -6.98 -2.14 4.58
N THR A 63 -7.93 -1.21 4.44
CA THR A 63 -9.12 -1.12 5.30
C THR A 63 -8.86 -1.23 6.82
N ALA A 64 -7.79 -0.60 7.30
CA ALA A 64 -7.22 -0.75 8.65
C ALA A 64 -8.21 -0.53 9.80
N LYS A 65 -9.25 0.30 9.59
CA LYS A 65 -10.29 0.62 10.57
C LYS A 65 -11.23 -0.53 10.91
N HIS A 66 -11.18 -1.63 10.16
CA HIS A 66 -12.08 -2.77 10.31
C HIS A 66 -11.49 -3.94 11.12
N VAL A 67 -10.28 -3.77 11.65
CA VAL A 67 -9.58 -4.78 12.45
C VAL A 67 -9.04 -4.11 13.72
N GLU A 68 -8.94 -4.88 14.79
CA GLU A 68 -8.51 -4.40 16.10
C GLU A 68 -7.06 -3.93 16.09
N LEU A 69 -6.78 -2.80 16.75
CA LEU A 69 -5.43 -2.22 16.86
C LEU A 69 -4.37 -3.22 17.40
N ALA A 70 -4.77 -4.13 18.29
CA ALA A 70 -3.88 -5.16 18.81
C ALA A 70 -3.40 -6.16 17.74
N ALA A 71 -4.21 -6.42 16.69
CA ALA A 71 -3.80 -7.26 15.58
C ALA A 71 -2.73 -6.56 14.73
N TRP A 72 -2.83 -5.24 14.56
CA TRP A 72 -1.82 -4.45 13.84
C TRP A 72 -0.49 -4.39 14.58
N GLN A 73 -0.51 -4.23 15.90
CA GLN A 73 0.71 -4.32 16.71
C GLN A 73 1.37 -5.71 16.56
N GLN A 74 0.59 -6.79 16.67
CA GLN A 74 1.09 -8.14 16.50
C GLN A 74 1.71 -8.37 15.11
N LEU A 75 1.07 -7.87 14.04
CA LEU A 75 1.60 -7.95 12.68
C LEU A 75 2.94 -7.21 12.56
N LYS A 76 3.02 -5.98 13.06
CA LYS A 76 4.24 -5.16 13.05
C LYS A 76 5.40 -5.86 13.74
N ASP A 77 5.16 -6.44 14.93
CA ASP A 77 6.19 -7.10 15.72
C ASP A 77 6.75 -8.33 14.97
N GLN A 78 5.85 -9.18 14.45
CA GLN A 78 6.25 -10.40 13.73
C GLN A 78 6.95 -10.07 12.40
N ALA A 79 6.46 -9.10 11.64
CA ALA A 79 7.06 -8.69 10.37
C ALA A 79 8.42 -8.00 10.58
N SER A 80 8.56 -7.19 11.62
CA SER A 80 9.84 -6.55 11.97
C SER A 80 10.92 -7.58 12.33
N GLN A 81 10.55 -8.60 13.13
CA GLN A 81 11.45 -9.70 13.47
C GLN A 81 11.80 -10.54 12.23
N ALA A 82 10.83 -10.77 11.34
CA ALA A 82 11.05 -11.50 10.09
C ALA A 82 12.03 -10.75 9.16
N LEU A 83 11.86 -9.43 8.97
CA LEU A 83 12.73 -8.65 8.11
C LEU A 83 14.14 -8.57 8.67
N ALA A 84 14.30 -8.38 9.98
CA ALA A 84 15.61 -8.37 10.63
C ALA A 84 16.34 -9.71 10.42
N ALA A 85 15.63 -10.84 10.55
CA ALA A 85 16.18 -12.16 10.28
C ALA A 85 16.57 -12.35 8.81
N TRP A 86 15.70 -11.93 7.87
CA TRP A 86 16.00 -12.01 6.44
C TRP A 86 17.21 -11.16 6.05
N LYS A 87 17.29 -9.91 6.52
CA LYS A 87 18.43 -9.00 6.28
C LYS A 87 19.73 -9.54 6.89
N GLY A 88 19.65 -10.23 8.03
CA GLY A 88 20.79 -10.91 8.66
C GLY A 88 21.28 -12.12 7.87
N ALA A 89 20.37 -12.91 7.30
CA ALA A 89 20.70 -14.07 6.47
C ALA A 89 21.10 -13.71 5.03
N ASN A 90 20.73 -12.53 4.55
CA ASN A 90 20.96 -12.07 3.17
C ASN A 90 21.70 -10.71 3.11
N PRO A 91 22.93 -10.60 3.67
CA PRO A 91 23.64 -9.32 3.78
C PRO A 91 23.96 -8.68 2.42
N ASP A 92 24.13 -9.49 1.37
CA ASP A 92 24.45 -9.00 0.01
C ASP A 92 23.19 -8.64 -0.80
N LYS A 93 21.99 -8.99 -0.31
CA LYS A 93 20.71 -8.71 -1.00
C LYS A 93 19.90 -7.59 -0.35
N LYS A 94 20.18 -7.25 0.90
CA LYS A 94 19.47 -6.16 1.57
C LYS A 94 19.81 -4.84 0.88
N LEU A 95 18.78 -4.03 0.60
CA LEU A 95 18.95 -2.69 0.04
C LEU A 95 19.56 -1.73 1.08
N ASP A 96 19.12 -1.87 2.33
CA ASP A 96 19.51 -1.03 3.45
C ASP A 96 19.34 -1.76 4.80
N ASN A 97 19.46 -1.02 5.91
CA ASN A 97 19.13 -1.48 7.26
C ASN A 97 17.88 -0.79 7.83
N ALA A 98 17.01 -0.25 6.97
CA ALA A 98 15.77 0.36 7.43
C ALA A 98 14.88 -0.68 8.14
N PRO A 99 14.15 -0.28 9.20
CA PRO A 99 13.20 -1.16 9.86
C PRO A 99 12.03 -1.50 8.92
N PHE A 100 11.29 -2.55 9.25
CA PHE A 100 10.07 -2.90 8.52
C PHE A 100 9.09 -1.74 8.55
N TRP A 101 8.58 -1.30 7.40
CA TRP A 101 7.71 -0.14 7.29
C TRP A 101 6.24 -0.55 7.10
N MET A 102 5.33 0.03 7.86
CA MET A 102 3.91 -0.29 7.80
C MET A 102 3.10 0.99 7.63
N THR A 103 2.32 1.04 6.56
CA THR A 103 1.34 2.10 6.32
C THR A 103 -0.08 1.55 6.25
N GLY A 104 -1.05 2.37 6.63
CA GLY A 104 -2.45 1.96 6.73
C GLY A 104 -3.41 2.85 5.97
N GLU A 105 -4.42 2.23 5.42
CA GLU A 105 -5.58 2.89 4.86
C GLU A 105 -6.72 2.91 5.88
N SER A 106 -6.98 4.08 6.47
CA SER A 106 -8.20 4.33 7.22
C SER A 106 -8.95 5.44 6.51
N TRP A 107 -9.97 5.11 5.70
CA TRP A 107 -10.67 6.07 4.84
C TRP A 107 -11.04 7.37 5.55
N GLY A 108 -10.62 8.51 4.98
CA GLY A 108 -10.82 9.85 5.55
C GLY A 108 -9.78 10.27 6.59
N HIS A 109 -8.71 9.49 6.77
CA HIS A 109 -7.57 9.89 7.59
C HIS A 109 -6.74 10.97 6.89
N GLY A 110 -6.22 11.92 7.65
CA GLY A 110 -5.46 13.06 7.18
C GLY A 110 -4.27 13.35 8.08
N VAL A 111 -3.88 14.62 8.20
CA VAL A 111 -2.69 14.99 8.97
C VAL A 111 -3.01 15.11 10.46
N MET A 112 -3.03 13.97 11.15
CA MET A 112 -3.28 13.86 12.58
C MET A 112 -2.64 12.61 13.20
N GLN A 113 -2.24 12.69 14.47
CA GLN A 113 -1.67 11.57 15.22
C GLN A 113 -2.76 10.72 15.89
N SER A 114 -3.31 9.75 15.16
CA SER A 114 -4.28 8.77 15.66
C SER A 114 -3.64 7.61 16.44
N ASP A 115 -4.46 6.77 17.07
CA ASP A 115 -3.97 5.59 17.80
C ASP A 115 -3.21 4.55 16.93
N TYR A 116 -3.41 4.54 15.61
CA TYR A 116 -2.65 3.67 14.69
C TYR A 116 -1.13 3.79 14.86
N TYR A 117 -0.61 5.01 15.09
CA TYR A 117 0.84 5.25 15.28
C TYR A 117 1.39 4.62 16.56
N ARG A 118 0.53 4.32 17.54
CA ARG A 118 0.91 3.60 18.76
C ARG A 118 0.76 2.08 18.62
N HIS A 119 0.27 1.62 17.48
CA HIS A 119 -0.05 0.21 17.20
C HIS A 119 0.62 -0.27 15.90
N GLY A 120 1.85 0.17 15.71
CA GLY A 120 2.78 -0.36 14.71
C GLY A 120 2.86 0.40 13.38
N PHE A 121 1.93 1.31 13.07
CA PHE A 121 1.98 2.07 11.83
C PHE A 121 3.01 3.19 11.88
N ASP A 122 3.88 3.24 10.87
CA ASP A 122 4.87 4.32 10.70
C ASP A 122 4.27 5.51 9.94
N ALA A 123 3.26 5.26 9.09
CA ALA A 123 2.54 6.28 8.33
C ALA A 123 1.06 5.91 8.12
N MET A 124 0.18 6.90 8.04
CA MET A 124 -1.19 6.70 7.54
C MET A 124 -1.39 7.45 6.22
N ILE A 125 -2.23 6.90 5.34
CA ILE A 125 -2.58 7.55 4.07
C ILE A 125 -3.26 8.89 4.36
N ASN A 126 -2.75 9.95 3.74
CA ASN A 126 -3.29 11.30 3.82
C ASN A 126 -4.29 11.53 2.68
N PHE A 127 -5.58 11.34 2.96
CA PHE A 127 -6.66 11.52 2.00
C PHE A 127 -6.96 13.00 1.70
N ASP A 128 -6.53 13.93 2.56
CA ASP A 128 -6.78 15.36 2.38
C ASP A 128 -5.92 15.94 1.25
N TYR A 129 -4.74 15.36 0.99
CA TYR A 129 -3.72 15.98 0.15
C TYR A 129 -4.15 16.16 -1.31
N GLN A 130 -4.87 15.17 -1.88
CA GLN A 130 -5.31 15.22 -3.27
C GLN A 130 -6.14 16.48 -3.56
N GLU A 131 -7.05 16.84 -2.67
CA GLU A 131 -7.90 18.03 -2.83
C GLU A 131 -7.17 19.33 -2.50
N GLN A 132 -6.28 19.31 -1.51
CA GLN A 132 -5.43 20.46 -1.18
C GLN A 132 -4.53 20.82 -2.37
N ALA A 133 -3.87 19.83 -2.97
CA ALA A 133 -3.04 19.98 -4.15
C ALA A 133 -3.84 20.49 -5.35
N ALA A 134 -5.06 19.97 -5.57
CA ALA A 134 -5.92 20.41 -6.67
C ALA A 134 -6.24 21.91 -6.58
N LYS A 135 -6.45 22.44 -5.37
CA LYS A 135 -6.73 23.87 -5.15
C LYS A 135 -5.53 24.78 -5.40
N ALA A 136 -4.31 24.28 -5.18
CA ALA A 136 -3.07 25.06 -5.33
C ALA A 136 -2.35 24.80 -6.66
N VAL A 137 -2.90 23.98 -7.55
CA VAL A 137 -2.23 23.56 -8.78
C VAL A 137 -1.93 24.71 -9.73
N ASP A 138 -2.77 25.75 -9.72
CA ASP A 138 -2.57 26.94 -10.53
C ASP A 138 -1.52 27.89 -9.94
N CYS A 139 -1.33 27.88 -8.62
CA CYS A 139 -0.38 28.72 -7.89
C CYS A 139 0.18 27.96 -6.68
N LEU A 140 1.41 27.43 -6.80
CA LEU A 140 2.06 26.65 -5.73
C LEU A 140 2.17 27.40 -4.39
N ALA A 141 2.22 28.73 -4.41
CA ALA A 141 2.26 29.55 -3.20
C ALA A 141 1.02 29.35 -2.31
N ASP A 142 -0.12 28.92 -2.88
CA ASP A 142 -1.34 28.64 -2.13
C ASP A 142 -1.21 27.39 -1.24
N MET A 143 -0.13 26.61 -1.40
CA MET A 143 0.20 25.45 -0.58
C MET A 143 0.99 25.78 0.69
N ASP A 144 1.47 27.02 0.83
CA ASP A 144 2.35 27.46 1.92
C ASP A 144 1.79 27.10 3.31
N LEU A 145 0.53 27.48 3.60
CA LEU A 145 -0.10 27.21 4.89
C LEU A 145 -0.27 25.70 5.14
N THR A 146 -0.61 24.92 4.12
CA THR A 146 -0.78 23.47 4.24
C THR A 146 0.55 22.78 4.53
N TRP A 147 1.61 23.13 3.78
CA TRP A 147 2.94 22.58 4.03
C TRP A 147 3.51 23.02 5.36
N GLN A 148 3.27 24.26 5.79
CA GLN A 148 3.66 24.72 7.12
C GLN A 148 2.99 23.86 8.21
N GLN A 149 1.67 23.67 8.14
CA GLN A 149 0.93 22.86 9.10
C GLN A 149 1.36 21.39 9.08
N MET A 150 1.64 20.84 7.89
CA MET A 150 2.17 19.49 7.76
C MET A 150 3.54 19.39 8.41
N ALA A 151 4.47 20.30 8.10
CA ALA A 151 5.81 20.31 8.68
C ALA A 151 5.75 20.43 10.22
N GLU A 152 4.91 21.30 10.76
CA GLU A 152 4.74 21.47 12.21
C GLU A 152 4.20 20.20 12.90
N LYS A 153 3.25 19.49 12.26
CA LYS A 153 2.64 18.29 12.82
C LYS A 153 3.51 17.05 12.68
N LEU A 154 4.19 16.88 11.56
CA LEU A 154 4.94 15.66 11.19
C LEU A 154 6.32 15.58 11.87
N GLN A 155 6.45 16.15 13.06
CA GLN A 155 7.67 16.11 13.87
C GLN A 155 7.84 14.76 14.59
N SER A 156 6.73 14.07 14.89
CA SER A 156 6.73 12.84 15.70
C SER A 156 6.03 11.65 15.04
N PHE A 157 5.37 11.87 13.91
CA PHE A 157 4.70 10.85 13.11
C PHE A 157 4.80 11.21 11.63
N ASN A 158 4.54 10.25 10.75
CA ASN A 158 4.61 10.44 9.31
C ASN A 158 3.25 10.18 8.65
N VAL A 159 3.06 10.68 7.44
CA VAL A 159 1.90 10.38 6.60
C VAL A 159 2.36 9.95 5.20
N LEU A 160 1.47 9.31 4.45
CA LEU A 160 1.69 8.97 3.05
C LEU A 160 0.74 9.79 2.17
N SER A 161 1.26 10.87 1.59
CA SER A 161 0.52 11.74 0.68
C SER A 161 0.56 11.21 -0.75
N TYR A 162 -0.51 11.38 -1.49
CA TYR A 162 -0.62 10.95 -2.88
C TYR A 162 -1.42 11.97 -3.69
N LEU A 163 -1.23 11.97 -5.01
CA LEU A 163 -2.08 12.75 -5.93
C LEU A 163 -3.08 11.88 -6.66
N SER A 164 -2.71 10.69 -7.11
CA SER A 164 -3.63 9.76 -7.77
C SER A 164 -3.76 8.46 -6.97
N SER A 165 -4.92 7.81 -7.08
CA SER A 165 -5.13 6.49 -6.48
C SER A 165 -6.11 5.66 -7.31
N HIS A 166 -5.95 4.35 -7.17
CA HIS A 166 -6.88 3.33 -7.68
C HIS A 166 -8.29 3.40 -7.08
N ASP A 167 -8.47 4.10 -5.95
CA ASP A 167 -9.74 4.18 -5.22
C ASP A 167 -10.30 5.61 -5.11
N THR A 168 -9.64 6.61 -5.73
CA THR A 168 -10.20 7.97 -5.81
C THR A 168 -10.32 8.46 -7.24
N ARG A 169 -9.26 9.08 -7.78
CA ARG A 169 -9.20 9.59 -9.15
C ARG A 169 -7.75 9.71 -9.59
N LEU A 170 -7.56 9.90 -10.90
CA LEU A 170 -6.30 10.35 -11.47
C LEU A 170 -6.19 11.88 -11.33
N PHE A 171 -5.05 12.36 -10.87
CA PHE A 171 -4.73 13.79 -10.83
C PHE A 171 -4.13 14.19 -12.17
N ARG A 172 -4.86 14.98 -12.96
CA ARG A 172 -4.48 15.38 -14.32
C ARG A 172 -4.46 16.90 -14.48
N GLU A 173 -4.58 17.61 -13.38
CA GLU A 173 -4.42 19.05 -13.29
C GLU A 173 -2.93 19.45 -13.25
N GLY A 174 -2.60 20.64 -13.73
CA GLY A 174 -1.28 21.25 -13.52
C GLY A 174 -0.12 20.76 -14.36
N GLY A 175 -0.24 19.61 -15.02
CA GLY A 175 0.87 18.97 -15.75
C GLY A 175 2.08 18.75 -14.82
N GLN A 176 3.25 19.26 -15.21
CA GLN A 176 4.48 19.10 -14.42
C GLN A 176 4.39 19.67 -12.99
N ARG A 177 3.53 20.67 -12.74
CA ARG A 177 3.32 21.25 -11.40
C ARG A 177 2.77 20.23 -10.39
N ALA A 178 2.09 19.18 -10.85
CA ALA A 178 1.64 18.09 -9.98
C ALA A 178 2.83 17.38 -9.32
N ALA A 179 3.91 17.14 -10.06
CA ALA A 179 5.11 16.53 -9.51
C ALA A 179 5.77 17.43 -8.45
N GLU A 180 5.81 18.74 -8.68
CA GLU A 180 6.33 19.71 -7.71
C GLU A 180 5.49 19.72 -6.42
N LEU A 181 4.16 19.75 -6.55
CA LEU A 181 3.25 19.67 -5.41
C LEU A 181 3.47 18.40 -4.60
N LEU A 182 3.62 17.24 -5.24
CA LEU A 182 3.83 15.99 -4.52
C LEU A 182 5.22 15.90 -3.90
N LEU A 183 6.28 16.14 -4.67
CA LEU A 183 7.65 15.89 -4.24
C LEU A 183 8.17 16.90 -3.21
N LEU A 184 7.51 18.05 -3.06
CA LEU A 184 7.79 19.03 -2.01
C LEU A 184 6.93 18.84 -0.76
N ALA A 185 5.98 17.90 -0.77
CA ALA A 185 5.11 17.64 0.37
C ALA A 185 5.93 17.11 1.58
N PRO A 186 5.71 17.65 2.79
CA PRO A 186 6.28 17.06 4.00
C PRO A 186 5.76 15.64 4.24
N GLY A 187 6.67 14.75 4.68
CA GLY A 187 6.35 13.35 4.96
C GLY A 187 6.67 12.41 3.81
N SER A 188 6.05 11.22 3.81
CA SER A 188 6.22 10.25 2.73
C SER A 188 5.25 10.56 1.59
N VAL A 189 5.66 10.22 0.37
CA VAL A 189 4.84 10.43 -0.82
C VAL A 189 4.73 9.15 -1.64
N GLN A 190 3.58 8.96 -2.28
CA GLN A 190 3.32 7.84 -3.18
C GLN A 190 2.99 8.39 -4.57
N ILE A 191 3.77 7.94 -5.57
CA ILE A 191 3.48 8.13 -6.98
C ILE A 191 2.65 6.92 -7.46
N TYR A 192 1.55 7.17 -8.14
CA TYR A 192 0.72 6.12 -8.72
C TYR A 192 1.13 5.87 -10.17
N TYR A 193 1.13 4.60 -10.59
CA TYR A 193 1.66 4.23 -11.90
C TYR A 193 0.93 4.96 -13.03
N GLY A 194 1.71 5.50 -13.97
CA GLY A 194 1.22 6.28 -15.09
C GLY A 194 1.05 7.77 -14.79
N ASP A 195 1.26 8.24 -13.56
CA ASP A 195 1.31 9.69 -13.31
C ASP A 195 2.54 10.32 -13.99
N GLU A 196 3.63 9.57 -14.12
CA GLU A 196 4.87 9.99 -14.79
C GLU A 196 4.73 10.21 -16.30
N SER A 197 3.67 9.66 -16.89
CA SER A 197 3.39 9.65 -18.34
C SER A 197 1.99 10.16 -18.68
N GLU A 198 1.31 10.79 -17.71
CA GLU A 198 -0.06 11.29 -17.84
C GLU A 198 -1.06 10.24 -18.36
N ARG A 199 -0.94 8.98 -17.91
CA ARG A 199 -1.80 7.86 -18.31
C ARG A 199 -3.28 8.26 -18.25
N PRO A 200 -4.06 8.08 -19.33
CA PRO A 200 -5.46 8.49 -19.36
C PRO A 200 -6.34 7.57 -18.51
N PHE A 201 -7.46 8.13 -18.06
CA PHE A 201 -8.53 7.36 -17.44
C PHE A 201 -9.11 6.36 -18.46
N GLY A 202 -9.24 5.11 -18.06
CA GLY A 202 -9.69 4.03 -18.93
C GLY A 202 -11.19 3.75 -18.87
N PRO A 203 -11.62 2.66 -19.54
CA PRO A 203 -13.00 2.19 -19.50
C PRO A 203 -13.46 1.86 -18.08
N THR A 204 -14.76 2.08 -17.84
CA THR A 204 -15.44 1.73 -16.58
C THR A 204 -16.49 0.65 -16.81
N GLY A 205 -16.93 0.02 -15.73
CA GLY A 205 -18.00 -0.97 -15.73
C GLY A 205 -18.98 -0.68 -14.60
N SER A 206 -19.31 -1.71 -13.83
CA SER A 206 -20.10 -1.56 -12.60
C SER A 206 -19.37 -0.80 -11.49
N ASP A 207 -18.03 -0.81 -11.53
CA ASP A 207 -17.18 0.04 -10.68
C ASP A 207 -16.84 1.33 -11.45
N PRO A 208 -17.35 2.51 -11.03
CA PRO A 208 -17.07 3.77 -11.72
C PRO A 208 -15.60 4.20 -11.59
N LEU A 209 -14.85 3.68 -10.62
CA LEU A 209 -13.45 4.00 -10.40
C LEU A 209 -12.49 3.09 -11.16
N GLN A 210 -13.00 2.03 -11.81
CA GLN A 210 -12.19 1.08 -12.59
C GLN A 210 -11.29 1.78 -13.62
N GLY A 211 -11.72 2.91 -14.20
CA GLY A 211 -10.94 3.64 -15.17
C GLY A 211 -9.62 4.22 -14.61
N THR A 212 -9.48 4.38 -13.30
CA THR A 212 -8.20 4.75 -12.66
C THR A 212 -7.14 3.63 -12.76
N ARG A 213 -7.57 2.40 -13.09
CA ARG A 213 -6.76 1.17 -13.11
C ARG A 213 -6.52 0.67 -14.55
N SER A 214 -6.57 1.56 -15.53
CA SER A 214 -6.28 1.25 -16.94
C SER A 214 -4.85 0.75 -17.15
N ASP A 215 -4.62 0.06 -18.26
CA ASP A 215 -3.29 -0.39 -18.66
C ASP A 215 -2.31 0.79 -18.77
N MET A 216 -1.04 0.51 -18.50
CA MET A 216 0.01 1.52 -18.62
C MET A 216 0.17 1.98 -20.08
N ASN A 217 0.35 3.28 -20.29
CA ASN A 217 0.38 3.91 -21.61
C ASN A 217 1.79 3.93 -22.24
N TRP A 218 2.52 2.81 -22.19
CA TRP A 218 3.90 2.74 -22.66
C TRP A 218 4.08 3.18 -24.11
N GLN A 219 3.11 2.86 -24.97
CA GLN A 219 3.09 3.25 -26.38
C GLN A 219 2.95 4.77 -26.60
N ASP A 220 2.43 5.49 -25.62
CA ASP A 220 2.16 6.92 -25.71
C ASP A 220 3.33 7.77 -25.18
N VAL A 221 4.34 7.12 -24.56
CA VAL A 221 5.57 7.79 -24.11
C VAL A 221 6.46 8.09 -25.32
N THR A 222 6.67 9.38 -25.61
CA THR A 222 7.42 9.85 -26.79
C THR A 222 8.70 10.60 -26.42
N GLY A 223 9.49 10.99 -27.43
CA GLY A 223 10.69 11.81 -27.24
C GLY A 223 11.82 11.11 -26.49
N LYS A 224 12.59 11.86 -25.68
CA LYS A 224 13.75 11.31 -24.95
C LYS A 224 13.36 10.26 -23.92
N GLN A 225 12.15 10.33 -23.36
CA GLN A 225 11.64 9.37 -22.38
C GLN A 225 11.28 8.01 -23.00
N ALA A 226 10.95 7.97 -24.30
CA ALA A 226 10.69 6.71 -25.00
C ALA A 226 11.90 5.76 -24.95
N LEU A 227 13.11 6.31 -24.98
CA LEU A 227 14.35 5.54 -24.91
C LEU A 227 14.56 4.85 -23.56
N THR A 228 14.00 5.42 -22.49
CA THR A 228 14.12 4.85 -21.13
C THR A 228 13.05 3.81 -20.82
N VAL A 229 11.94 3.81 -21.55
CA VAL A 229 10.82 2.85 -21.35
C VAL A 229 10.65 1.83 -22.48
N GLY A 230 11.44 1.94 -23.56
CA GLY A 230 11.37 1.03 -24.71
C GLY A 230 11.38 -0.47 -24.37
N PRO A 231 12.20 -0.94 -23.40
CA PRO A 231 12.15 -2.34 -22.98
C PRO A 231 10.82 -2.74 -22.33
N LEU A 232 10.17 -1.84 -21.59
CA LEU A 232 8.87 -2.07 -20.94
C LEU A 232 7.73 -2.07 -21.96
N ALA A 233 7.79 -1.18 -22.96
CA ALA A 233 6.82 -1.14 -24.05
C ALA A 233 6.83 -2.43 -24.91
N ASN A 234 7.98 -3.10 -24.99
CA ASN A 234 8.17 -4.34 -25.76
C ASN A 234 8.05 -5.61 -24.91
N ALA A 235 7.98 -5.49 -23.59
CA ALA A 235 7.67 -6.60 -22.72
C ALA A 235 6.19 -6.95 -22.94
N GLY A 236 5.92 -8.00 -23.71
CA GLY A 236 4.57 -8.52 -23.89
C GLY A 236 3.90 -8.81 -22.53
N PRO A 237 2.56 -8.99 -22.49
CA PRO A 237 1.84 -9.19 -21.25
C PRO A 237 2.47 -10.32 -20.44
N VAL A 238 2.63 -10.11 -19.13
CA VAL A 238 3.12 -11.15 -18.22
C VAL A 238 2.22 -12.37 -18.39
N PRO A 239 2.77 -13.56 -18.72
CA PRO A 239 1.96 -14.76 -18.89
C PRO A 239 1.14 -14.98 -17.63
N ARG A 240 -0.19 -15.07 -17.78
CA ARG A 240 -1.03 -15.49 -16.66
C ARG A 240 -0.57 -16.89 -16.25
N PRO A 241 -0.34 -17.16 -14.95
CA PRO A 241 -0.14 -18.54 -14.52
C PRO A 241 -1.33 -19.37 -15.03
N PRO A 242 -1.09 -20.62 -15.48
CA PRO A 242 -2.15 -21.46 -16.00
C PRO A 242 -3.29 -21.46 -14.98
N SER A 243 -4.49 -21.09 -15.42
CA SER A 243 -5.68 -21.31 -14.61
C SER A 243 -5.71 -22.80 -14.31
N GLY A 244 -5.43 -23.18 -13.06
CA GLY A 244 -5.79 -24.52 -12.61
C GLY A 244 -7.27 -24.69 -12.95
N ASP A 245 -7.57 -25.71 -13.75
CA ASP A 245 -8.93 -26.05 -14.13
C ASP A 245 -9.79 -26.09 -12.86
N ARG A 246 -10.87 -25.30 -12.90
CA ARG A 246 -11.82 -25.14 -11.79
C ARG A 246 -12.66 -26.39 -11.59
#